data_AF-A0A520P2P8-F1
#
_entry.id   AF-A0A520P2P8-F1
#
_cell.length_a   1.000
_cell.length_b   1.000
_cell.length_c   1.000
_cell.angle_alpha   90.00
_cell.angle_beta   90.00
_cell.angle_gamma   90.00
#
_symmetry.space_group_name_H-M   'P 1'
#
loop_
_entity.id
_entity.type
_entity.pdbx_description
1 polymer ?
#
loop_
_entity_poly.entity_id
_entity_poly.type
_entity_poly.pdbx_seq_one_letter_code
_entity_poly.pdbx_strand_id
1 'polypeptide(L)'
;MSDEPQRIAKYLARAGVASRREIERMIAIGQIKLNGKTLNTPAVKVTNKDTILVNDKQIGEADKVRFWRYYKPIGLVTTDRDEKGRDTIYDYFPENMPRVMTVGRLDINSEGLLLLTND
;
A
#
# COMPACT_ATOMS: atom_id res chain seq x y z
N MET A 1 -17.01 6.76 -6.60
CA MET A 1 -15.74 7.01 -5.87
C MET A 1 -15.75 8.47 -5.50
N SER A 2 -15.57 8.80 -4.22
CA SER A 2 -15.54 10.19 -3.78
C SER A 2 -14.36 10.90 -4.45
N ASP A 3 -14.64 11.99 -5.16
CA ASP A 3 -13.64 12.89 -5.79
C ASP A 3 -12.92 13.74 -4.72
N GLU A 4 -12.89 13.24 -3.48
CA GLU A 4 -12.31 13.95 -2.35
C GLU A 4 -10.79 13.90 -2.40
N PRO A 5 -10.10 15.03 -2.25
CA PRO A 5 -8.64 15.08 -2.25
C PRO A 5 -8.04 14.20 -1.14
N GLN A 6 -7.18 13.25 -1.52
CA GLN A 6 -6.46 12.36 -0.60
C GLN A 6 -4.97 12.69 -0.59
N ARG A 7 -4.28 12.45 0.54
CA ARG A 7 -2.82 12.60 0.59
C ARG A 7 -2.15 11.72 -0.47
N ILE A 8 -1.19 12.26 -1.20
CA ILE A 8 -0.48 11.54 -2.28
C ILE A 8 0.10 10.20 -1.85
N ALA A 9 0.63 10.12 -0.62
CA ALA A 9 1.13 8.86 -0.07
C ALA A 9 0.02 7.80 0.09
N LYS A 10 -1.20 8.21 0.49
CA LYS A 10 -2.36 7.30 0.55
C LYS A 10 -2.78 6.88 -0.85
N TYR A 11 -2.87 7.84 -1.77
CA TYR A 11 -3.27 7.59 -3.16
C TYR A 11 -2.37 6.57 -3.85
N LEU A 12 -1.05 6.79 -3.82
CA LEU A 12 -0.07 5.91 -4.46
C LEU A 12 0.03 4.55 -3.75
N ALA A 13 -0.19 4.49 -2.43
CA ALA A 13 -0.20 3.22 -1.70
C ALA A 13 -1.35 2.32 -2.14
N ARG A 14 -2.53 2.90 -2.37
CA ARG A 14 -3.71 2.22 -2.91
C ARG A 14 -3.58 1.82 -4.38
N ALA A 15 -2.84 2.62 -5.15
CA ALA A 15 -2.43 2.25 -6.50
C ALA A 15 -1.35 1.15 -6.53
N GLY A 16 -0.98 0.59 -5.38
CA GLY A 16 -0.03 -0.54 -5.28
C GLY A 16 1.43 -0.15 -5.44
N VAL A 17 1.77 1.14 -5.47
CA VAL A 17 3.14 1.61 -5.77
C VAL A 17 4.14 1.19 -4.70
N ALA A 18 3.88 1.55 -3.44
CA ALA A 18 4.70 1.16 -2.29
C ALA A 18 3.96 1.45 -0.98
N SER A 19 4.60 1.21 0.16
CA SER A 19 4.07 1.66 1.46
C SER A 19 4.02 3.19 1.52
N ARG A 20 3.12 3.74 2.35
CA ARG A 20 3.02 5.20 2.53
C ARG A 20 4.35 5.85 2.91
N ARG A 21 5.12 5.23 3.82
CA ARG A 21 6.44 5.73 4.24
C ARG A 21 7.46 5.69 3.13
N GLU A 22 7.44 4.62 2.34
CA GLU A 22 8.32 4.49 1.19
C GLU A 22 7.98 5.53 0.12
N ILE A 23 6.70 5.81 -0.12
CA ILE A 23 6.28 6.89 -1.00
C ILE A 23 6.79 8.25 -0.51
N GLU A 24 6.69 8.53 0.80
CA GLU A 24 7.24 9.77 1.37
C GLU A 24 8.77 9.87 1.15
N ARG A 25 9.49 8.75 1.27
CA ARG A 25 10.92 8.67 0.92
C ARG A 25 11.16 8.94 -0.57
N MET A 26 10.38 8.34 -1.46
CA MET A 26 10.46 8.53 -2.91
C MET A 26 10.22 9.99 -3.31
N ILE A 27 9.30 10.69 -2.64
CA ILE A 27 9.10 12.14 -2.81
C ILE A 27 10.36 12.90 -2.40
N ALA A 28 10.94 12.59 -1.24
CA ALA A 28 12.14 13.27 -0.74
C ALA A 28 13.36 13.12 -1.67
N ILE A 29 13.46 12.00 -2.41
CA ILE A 29 14.52 11.78 -3.41
C ILE A 29 14.13 12.16 -4.84
N GLY A 30 12.99 12.84 -5.04
CA GLY A 30 12.59 13.41 -6.33
C GLY A 30 12.09 12.40 -7.37
N GLN A 31 11.67 11.19 -6.95
CA GLN A 31 11.19 10.14 -7.86
C GLN A 31 9.74 10.31 -8.31
N ILE A 32 9.01 11.28 -7.74
CA ILE A 32 7.58 11.46 -7.99
C ILE A 32 7.34 12.83 -8.64
N LYS A 33 6.63 12.84 -9.77
CA LYS A 33 6.17 14.05 -10.45
C LYS A 33 4.65 14.14 -10.39
N LEU A 34 4.14 15.34 -10.10
CA LEU A 34 2.73 15.69 -10.10
C LEU A 34 2.50 16.76 -11.16
N ASN A 35 1.64 16.49 -12.14
CA ASN A 35 1.29 17.43 -13.21
C ASN A 35 2.53 18.03 -13.90
N GLY A 36 3.53 17.19 -14.18
CA GLY A 36 4.78 17.57 -14.85
C GLY A 36 5.86 18.17 -13.96
N LYS A 37 5.60 18.41 -12.67
CA LYS A 37 6.58 18.98 -11.72
C LYS A 37 7.04 17.95 -10.71
N THR A 38 8.34 17.89 -10.44
CA THR A 38 8.89 17.04 -9.37
C THR A 38 8.35 17.50 -8.03
N LEU A 39 7.78 16.57 -7.29
CA LEU A 39 7.22 16.81 -5.97
C LEU A 39 8.34 16.74 -4.92
N ASN A 40 8.38 17.72 -4.02
CA ASN A 40 9.39 17.82 -2.97
C ASN A 40 8.81 17.67 -1.55
N THR A 41 7.48 17.58 -1.42
CA THR A 41 6.80 17.47 -0.12
C THR A 41 5.65 16.46 -0.15
N PRO A 42 5.52 15.62 0.91
CA PRO A 42 4.42 14.65 1.03
C PRO A 42 3.11 15.28 1.52
N ALA A 43 3.09 16.57 1.86
CA ALA A 43 1.93 17.31 2.33
C ALA A 43 0.98 17.76 1.21
N VAL A 44 0.92 17.01 0.11
CA VAL A 44 0.05 17.32 -1.04
C VAL A 44 -1.13 16.36 -1.09
N LYS A 45 -2.32 16.93 -1.36
CA LYS A 45 -3.52 16.17 -1.68
C LYS A 45 -3.72 16.12 -3.18
N VAL A 46 -4.14 14.97 -3.68
CA VAL A 46 -4.36 14.67 -5.09
C VAL A 46 -5.75 14.05 -5.29
N THR A 47 -6.24 14.14 -6.50
CA THR A 47 -7.51 13.58 -6.98
C THR A 47 -7.25 12.67 -8.18
N ASN A 48 -8.27 11.98 -8.67
CA ASN A 48 -8.16 11.14 -9.88
C ASN A 48 -7.89 11.96 -11.16
N LYS A 49 -8.04 13.29 -11.12
CA LYS A 49 -7.77 14.19 -12.25
C LYS A 49 -6.29 14.55 -12.38
N ASP A 50 -5.50 14.32 -11.33
CA ASP A 50 -4.09 14.63 -11.32
C ASP A 50 -3.28 13.59 -12.09
N THR A 51 -2.32 14.04 -12.89
CA THR A 51 -1.37 13.16 -13.57
C THR A 51 -0.16 12.93 -12.66
N ILE A 52 0.01 11.71 -12.17
CA ILE A 52 1.11 11.33 -11.28
C ILE A 52 2.06 10.37 -12.00
N LEU A 53 3.34 10.70 -12.01
CA LEU A 53 4.40 9.85 -12.53
C LEU A 53 5.31 9.44 -11.38
N VAL A 54 5.68 8.16 -11.37
CA VAL A 54 6.70 7.59 -10.48
C VAL A 54 7.81 7.05 -11.36
N ASN A 55 9.04 7.56 -11.19
CA ASN A 55 10.17 7.24 -12.06
C ASN A 55 9.82 7.38 -13.56
N ASP A 56 9.17 8.50 -13.91
CA ASP A 56 8.69 8.84 -15.26
C ASP A 56 7.66 7.87 -15.88
N LYS A 57 7.14 6.91 -15.11
CA LYS A 57 6.02 6.08 -15.51
C LYS A 57 4.72 6.62 -14.92
N GLN A 58 3.74 6.88 -15.77
CA GLN A 58 2.41 7.28 -15.32
C GLN A 58 1.77 6.14 -14.53
N ILE A 59 1.28 6.45 -13.33
CA ILE A 59 0.55 5.49 -12.50
C ILE A 59 -0.91 5.48 -12.96
N GLY A 60 -1.47 4.27 -13.08
CA GLY A 60 -2.88 4.08 -13.41
C GLY A 60 -3.80 4.43 -12.24
N GLU A 61 -5.10 4.31 -12.48
CA GLU A 61 -6.08 4.45 -11.40
C GLU A 61 -5.86 3.39 -10.31
N ALA A 62 -6.19 3.74 -9.07
CA ALA A 62 -6.19 2.76 -7.99
C ALA A 62 -7.20 1.65 -8.27
N ASP A 63 -6.81 0.42 -7.93
CA ASP A 63 -7.70 -0.74 -8.00
C ASP A 63 -8.99 -0.49 -7.22
N LYS A 64 -10.09 -1.11 -7.68
CA LYS A 64 -11.34 -1.13 -6.91
C LYS A 64 -11.08 -1.66 -5.51
N VAL A 65 -11.68 -1.02 -4.50
CA VAL A 65 -11.62 -1.46 -3.12
C VAL A 65 -12.20 -2.87 -3.02
N ARG A 66 -11.44 -3.78 -2.44
CA ARG A 66 -11.80 -5.16 -2.21
C ARG A 66 -11.37 -5.57 -0.80
N PHE A 67 -12.12 -6.51 -0.25
CA PHE A 67 -11.77 -7.19 0.99
C PHE A 67 -11.52 -8.66 0.70
N TRP A 68 -10.52 -9.21 1.38
CA TRP A 68 -10.24 -10.63 1.38
C TRP A 68 -10.39 -11.17 2.81
N ARG A 69 -10.80 -12.43 2.89
CA ARG A 69 -10.81 -13.19 4.13
C ARG A 69 -9.65 -14.17 4.07
N TYR A 70 -8.76 -14.07 5.04
CA TYR A 70 -7.65 -14.99 5.20
C TYR A 70 -7.83 -15.75 6.52
N TYR A 71 -7.70 -17.07 6.48
CA TYR A 71 -7.57 -17.86 7.70
C TYR A 71 -6.08 -17.95 8.02
N LYS A 72 -5.64 -17.17 9.02
CA LYS A 72 -4.24 -17.13 9.42
C LYS A 72 -3.92 -18.36 10.28
N PRO A 73 -2.94 -19.20 9.92
CA PRO A 73 -2.45 -20.26 10.79
C PRO A 73 -1.55 -19.71 11.92
N ILE A 74 -1.32 -20.54 12.94
CA ILE A 74 -0.29 -20.29 13.96
C ILE A 74 1.10 -20.25 13.31
N GLY A 75 2.02 -19.48 13.89
CA GLY A 75 3.44 -19.44 13.50
C GLY A 75 3.80 -18.29 12.56
N LEU A 76 2.81 -17.66 11.93
CA LEU A 76 3.02 -16.50 11.06
C LEU A 76 2.88 -15.18 11.81
N VAL A 77 3.71 -14.19 11.50
CA VAL A 77 3.57 -12.82 12.02
C VAL A 77 2.71 -11.95 11.10
N THR A 78 1.92 -11.06 11.70
CA THR A 78 1.04 -10.12 10.98
C THR A 78 1.74 -8.77 10.80
N THR A 79 2.78 -8.72 9.95
CA THR A 79 3.56 -7.51 9.62
C THR A 79 4.07 -7.56 8.17
N ASP A 80 4.19 -6.42 7.50
CA ASP A 80 4.74 -6.29 6.14
C ASP A 80 6.24 -6.62 6.06
N ARG A 81 6.97 -6.47 7.18
CA ARG A 81 8.39 -6.79 7.29
C ARG A 81 8.68 -7.24 8.72
N ASP A 82 9.26 -8.42 8.88
CA ASP A 82 9.73 -8.93 10.18
C ASP A 82 11.23 -8.67 10.35
N GLU A 83 11.61 -8.03 11.45
CA GLU A 83 13.01 -7.72 11.76
C GLU A 83 13.77 -8.92 12.33
N LYS A 84 13.07 -9.99 12.71
CA LYS A 84 13.62 -11.20 13.34
C LYS A 84 13.67 -12.40 12.39
N GLY A 85 13.40 -12.19 11.11
CA GLY A 85 13.44 -13.22 10.08
C GLY A 85 12.36 -14.29 10.22
N ARG A 86 11.24 -14.00 10.87
CA ARG A 86 10.08 -14.90 10.96
C ARG A 86 9.20 -14.75 9.74
N ASP A 87 8.60 -15.86 9.36
CA ASP A 87 7.59 -15.92 8.30
C ASP A 87 6.40 -15.03 8.61
N THR A 88 6.03 -14.22 7.63
CA THR A 88 4.86 -13.35 7.64
C THR A 88 3.68 -14.02 6.94
N ILE A 89 2.48 -13.46 7.13
CA ILE A 89 1.32 -13.91 6.36
C ILE A 89 1.50 -13.73 4.84
N TYR A 90 2.33 -12.78 4.41
CA TYR A 90 2.50 -12.40 3.02
C TYR A 90 3.34 -13.41 2.24
N ASP A 91 4.23 -14.12 2.93
CA ASP A 91 5.09 -15.15 2.34
C ASP A 91 4.28 -16.36 1.81
N TYR A 92 3.04 -16.50 2.26
CA TYR A 92 2.13 -17.59 1.90
C TYR A 92 1.00 -17.16 0.96
N PHE A 93 1.02 -15.91 0.47
CA PHE A 93 0.03 -15.44 -0.49
C PHE A 93 0.39 -15.84 -1.93
N PRO A 94 -0.61 -16.09 -2.79
CA PRO A 94 -0.37 -16.29 -4.22
C PRO A 94 0.36 -15.09 -4.84
N GLU A 95 1.29 -15.35 -5.76
CA GLU A 95 2.09 -14.30 -6.43
C GLU A 95 1.24 -13.26 -7.18
N ASN A 96 0.05 -13.65 -7.64
CA ASN A 96 -0.87 -12.78 -8.36
C ASN A 96 -1.77 -11.93 -7.44
N MET A 97 -1.61 -12.02 -6.12
CA MET A 97 -2.38 -11.22 -5.19
C MET A 97 -1.92 -9.76 -5.24
N PRO A 98 -2.83 -8.77 -5.35
CA PRO A 98 -2.44 -7.37 -5.26
C PRO A 98 -1.86 -7.07 -3.89
N ARG A 99 -1.13 -5.94 -3.77
CA ARG A 99 -0.70 -5.45 -2.47
C ARG A 99 -1.91 -5.21 -1.57
N VAL A 100 -1.91 -5.84 -0.40
CA VAL A 100 -2.97 -5.73 0.61
C VAL A 100 -2.42 -5.40 1.99
N MET A 101 -3.24 -4.76 2.82
CA MET A 101 -2.99 -4.43 4.21
C MET A 101 -3.93 -5.23 5.11
N THR A 102 -3.50 -5.52 6.33
CA THR A 102 -4.34 -6.22 7.31
C THR A 102 -5.28 -5.26 8.01
N VAL A 103 -6.53 -5.68 8.24
CA VAL A 103 -7.49 -4.99 9.09
C VAL A 103 -7.39 -5.60 10.48
N GLY A 104 -6.67 -4.92 11.36
CA GLY A 104 -6.26 -5.48 12.65
C GLY A 104 -5.09 -6.46 12.51
N ARG A 105 -4.78 -7.19 13.58
CA ARG A 105 -3.68 -8.15 13.64
C ARG A 105 -4.05 -9.33 14.54
N LEU A 106 -3.50 -10.49 14.21
CA LEU A 106 -3.44 -11.65 15.10
C LEU A 106 -1.99 -11.89 15.51
N ASP A 107 -1.80 -12.24 16.78
CA ASP A 107 -0.48 -12.59 17.31
C ASP A 107 0.07 -13.86 16.65
N ILE A 108 1.37 -14.09 16.80
CA ILE A 108 2.06 -15.24 16.20
C ILE A 108 1.47 -16.57 16.66
N ASN A 109 1.00 -16.64 17.91
CA ASN A 109 0.39 -17.82 18.52
C ASN A 109 -1.13 -17.90 18.31
N SER A 110 -1.72 -16.93 17.61
CA SER A 110 -3.16 -16.88 17.34
C SER A 110 -3.45 -17.31 15.90
N GLU A 111 -4.53 -18.05 15.73
CA GLU A 111 -5.11 -18.42 14.43
C GLU A 111 -6.53 -17.88 14.27
N GLY A 112 -7.02 -17.90 13.03
CA GLY A 112 -8.41 -17.56 12.74
C GLY A 112 -8.57 -16.53 11.63
N LEU A 113 -9.74 -15.89 11.61
CA LEU A 113 -10.10 -14.93 10.57
C LEU A 113 -9.28 -13.64 10.70
N LEU A 114 -8.55 -13.32 9.65
CA LEU A 114 -7.91 -12.04 9.42
C LEU A 114 -8.49 -11.43 8.13
N LEU A 115 -8.92 -10.18 8.21
CA LEU A 115 -9.40 -9.43 7.06
C LEU A 115 -8.24 -8.68 6.40
N LEU A 116 -8.22 -8.66 5.07
CA LEU A 116 -7.24 -7.92 4.27
C LEU A 116 -7.97 -6.94 3.35
N THR A 117 -7.33 -5.82 3.01
CA THR A 117 -7.89 -4.78 2.13
C THR A 117 -6.80 -4.13 1.27
N ASN A 118 -7.18 -3.53 0.14
CA ASN A 118 -6.30 -2.68 -0.68
C ASN A 118 -6.64 -1.18 -0.52
N ASP A 119 -7.37 -0.81 0.53
CA ASP A 119 -7.75 0.58 0.87
C ASP A 119 -6.76 1.28 1.82
#